data_AF-G2T0B4-F1
#
_entry.id   AF-G2T0B4-F1
#
_cell.length_a   1.000
_cell.length_b   1.000
_cell.length_c   1.000
_cell.angle_alpha   90.00
_cell.angle_beta   90.00
_cell.angle_gamma   90.00
#
_symmetry.space_group_name_H-M   'P 1'
#
loop_
_entity.id
_entity.type
_entity.pdbx_description
1 polymer ?
#
loop_
_entity_poly.entity_id
_entity_poly.type
_entity_poly.pdbx_seq_one_letter_code
_entity_poly.pdbx_strand_id
1 'polypeptide(L)'
;MRTFHLAPAYDNTKRIDEVFMPDIRYAQNENVDRGDLRMQVIERGTSTPIDDAKISISYSGDPDSTVEEVNTDASGMSETLTLDTPPLELSMQPSEVQPYAEYTIQVTAKGYRPINISGIEVFSGQLSLQEIRMDAEETTESMTDNIVIPAHTLFAEYPPKIAEAEIKPVTETGEIVLSRVVIPEYVIVHDGAPSDPTARDYYVRYRDYIKNVASSEIYSTWPDATIRANVLAIMSFTLNRVYTEWYRNKGYSFTITSSTAYDQKFMYGRNIYQSISDVVDEMFQNYLSRPNVRQPILTQYCDGQRVTCSNWLSQWGSKYLGDQNYETIEILRYYYGNNMFINTAEEVSGIPASWPRVDLSVGSTGEKVRQIQEQLARISRSYPAIPTITPDGIYGPATREAVERFQSIFGLPVTGVIDFRTWYRISEIYVAVTRIAELV
;
A
#
# COMPACT_ATOMS: atom_id res chain seq x y z
N MET A 1 36.87 48.20 25.58
CA MET A 1 35.79 47.38 26.16
C MET A 1 34.53 47.54 25.32
N ARG A 2 34.25 46.58 24.42
CA ARG A 2 32.93 46.38 23.83
C ARG A 2 32.68 44.88 23.89
N THR A 3 31.74 44.51 24.74
CA THR A 3 31.33 43.15 25.08
C THR A 3 30.51 42.55 23.95
N PHE A 4 30.91 41.35 23.52
CA PHE A 4 30.15 40.48 22.65
C PHE A 4 28.87 40.02 23.39
N HIS A 5 27.70 40.17 22.75
CA HIS A 5 26.48 39.48 23.19
C HIS A 5 26.42 38.11 22.50
N LEU A 6 26.66 37.06 23.29
CA LEU A 6 26.38 35.68 22.92
C LEU A 6 24.86 35.46 22.99
N ALA A 7 24.29 34.88 21.93
CA ALA A 7 22.92 34.37 21.95
C ALA A 7 22.81 33.18 22.93
N PRO A 8 21.69 32.99 23.63
CA PRO A 8 21.56 31.93 24.61
C PRO A 8 21.47 30.56 23.93
N ALA A 9 22.16 29.59 24.54
CA ALA A 9 22.13 28.19 24.14
C ALA A 9 20.71 27.62 24.32
N TYR A 10 20.22 26.91 23.30
CA TYR A 10 19.02 26.10 23.40
C TYR A 10 19.31 24.89 24.30
N ASP A 11 18.63 24.85 25.45
CA ASP A 11 18.62 23.72 26.37
C ASP A 11 17.76 22.60 25.78
N ASN A 12 18.40 21.48 25.46
CA ASN A 12 17.83 20.34 24.75
C ASN A 12 17.40 19.24 25.75
N THR A 13 16.72 19.63 26.83
CA THR A 13 16.21 18.71 27.86
C THR A 13 14.72 18.93 28.14
N LYS A 14 13.89 18.81 27.11
CA LYS A 14 12.47 18.47 27.32
C LYS A 14 12.29 16.97 27.15
N ARG A 15 12.01 16.35 28.29
CA ARG A 15 11.64 14.95 28.49
C ARG A 15 10.55 14.53 27.48
N ILE A 16 10.81 13.42 26.80
CA ILE A 16 10.03 12.80 25.70
C ILE A 16 8.78 12.05 26.18
N ASP A 17 8.15 12.49 27.28
CA ASP A 17 7.07 11.74 27.95
C ASP A 17 5.70 12.44 27.95
N GLU A 18 5.51 13.54 27.22
CA GLU A 18 4.21 14.25 27.13
C GLU A 18 3.95 14.76 25.71
N VAL A 19 3.86 13.84 24.74
CA VAL A 19 3.24 14.16 23.44
C VAL A 19 1.74 13.87 23.57
N PHE A 20 1.00 14.94 23.86
CA PHE A 20 -0.39 15.21 23.49
C PHE A 20 -1.19 13.98 23.03
N MET A 21 -1.89 13.32 23.96
CA MET A 21 -2.99 12.40 23.63
C MET A 21 -4.24 13.24 23.31
N PRO A 22 -4.74 13.28 22.05
CA PRO A 22 -6.11 13.69 21.81
C PRO A 22 -7.01 12.53 22.22
N ASP A 23 -7.42 12.56 23.48
CA ASP A 23 -8.62 11.99 24.09
C ASP A 23 -9.16 10.64 23.55
N ILE A 24 -9.00 9.63 24.40
CA ILE A 24 -9.84 8.42 24.57
C ILE A 24 -11.37 8.71 24.54
N ARG A 25 -11.81 9.98 24.57
CA ARG A 25 -13.20 10.39 24.77
C ARG A 25 -14.12 10.22 23.57
N TYR A 26 -13.65 10.03 22.35
CA TYR A 26 -14.58 9.80 21.24
C TYR A 26 -15.17 8.40 21.26
N ALA A 27 -14.39 7.37 21.59
CA ALA A 27 -14.89 5.98 21.71
C ALA A 27 -15.81 5.76 22.93
N GLN A 28 -15.95 6.75 23.83
CA GLN A 28 -16.81 6.69 25.02
C GLN A 28 -17.99 7.69 24.98
N ASN A 29 -18.19 8.44 23.90
CA ASN A 29 -19.28 9.41 23.74
C ASN A 29 -20.30 8.98 22.67
N GLU A 30 -21.56 9.40 22.81
CA GLU A 30 -22.75 8.98 22.04
C GLU A 30 -22.73 9.18 20.50
N ASN A 31 -21.62 9.63 19.89
CA ASN A 31 -21.45 9.80 18.42
C ASN A 31 -20.16 9.10 17.94
N VAL A 32 -20.23 7.77 17.84
CA VAL A 32 -19.15 6.92 17.31
C VAL A 32 -19.63 6.30 16.01
N ASP A 33 -18.84 6.43 14.96
CA ASP A 33 -19.04 5.70 13.72
C ASP A 33 -18.38 4.33 13.81
N ARG A 34 -18.59 3.48 12.80
CA ARG A 34 -17.98 2.15 12.73
C ARG A 34 -17.16 1.99 11.46
N GLY A 35 -16.02 1.34 11.58
CA GLY A 35 -15.18 0.87 10.48
C GLY A 35 -14.85 -0.60 10.65
N ASP A 36 -14.35 -1.23 9.60
CA ASP A 36 -14.05 -2.66 9.61
C ASP A 36 -12.54 -2.91 9.55
N LEU A 37 -12.08 -3.95 10.24
CA LEU A 37 -10.72 -4.45 10.21
C LEU A 37 -10.73 -5.94 9.89
N ARG A 38 -9.94 -6.33 8.88
CA ARG A 38 -9.67 -7.73 8.56
C ARG A 38 -8.17 -7.95 8.50
N MET A 39 -7.71 -9.04 9.10
CA MET A 39 -6.29 -9.35 9.25
C MET A 39 -5.93 -10.62 8.49
N GLN A 40 -4.75 -10.62 7.87
CA GLN A 40 -4.16 -11.79 7.25
C GLN A 40 -2.83 -12.10 7.91
N VAL A 41 -2.64 -13.33 8.39
CA VAL A 41 -1.40 -13.80 8.98
C VAL A 41 -0.74 -14.81 8.05
N ILE A 42 0.49 -14.50 7.64
CA ILE A 42 1.30 -15.32 6.75
C ILE A 42 2.73 -15.46 7.29
N GLU A 43 3.41 -16.53 6.89
CA GLU A 43 4.85 -16.68 7.13
C GLU A 43 5.64 -15.73 6.22
N ARG A 44 6.60 -14.98 6.79
CA ARG A 44 7.36 -13.94 6.06
C ARG A 44 8.14 -14.48 4.86
N GLY A 45 8.78 -15.64 5.00
CA GLY A 45 9.64 -16.22 3.97
C GLY A 45 8.88 -16.89 2.83
N THR A 46 7.78 -17.57 3.15
CA THR A 46 7.03 -18.40 2.17
C THR A 46 5.71 -17.78 1.74
N SER A 47 5.24 -16.72 2.41
CA SER A 47 3.88 -16.19 2.23
C SER A 47 2.78 -17.23 2.43
N THR A 48 3.07 -18.35 3.10
CA THR A 48 2.09 -19.38 3.40
C THR A 48 1.16 -18.89 4.51
N PRO A 49 -0.16 -19.09 4.40
CA PRO A 49 -1.08 -18.78 5.48
C PRO A 49 -0.76 -19.50 6.79
N ILE A 50 -0.91 -18.78 7.91
CA ILE A 50 -0.79 -19.37 9.24
C ILE A 50 -2.21 -19.57 9.79
N ASP A 51 -2.61 -20.83 9.91
CA ASP A 51 -3.88 -21.25 10.51
C ASP A 51 -3.82 -21.18 12.03
N ASP A 52 -4.96 -20.90 12.67
CA ASP A 52 -5.11 -20.82 14.13
C ASP A 52 -4.13 -19.85 14.82
N ALA A 53 -3.70 -18.79 14.12
CA ALA A 53 -2.97 -17.69 14.71
C ALA A 53 -3.93 -16.86 15.56
N LYS A 54 -3.62 -16.71 16.85
CA LYS A 54 -4.41 -15.92 17.79
C LYS A 54 -4.02 -14.45 17.70
N ILE A 55 -5.01 -13.58 17.52
CA ILE A 55 -4.86 -12.13 17.40
C ILE A 55 -5.68 -11.47 18.51
N SER A 56 -5.01 -10.77 19.42
CA SER A 56 -5.65 -9.94 20.45
C SER A 56 -5.59 -8.47 20.03
N ILE A 57 -6.72 -7.78 20.05
CA ILE A 57 -6.89 -6.40 19.59
C ILE A 57 -7.17 -5.50 20.79
N SER A 58 -6.53 -4.33 20.84
CA SER A 58 -6.68 -3.33 21.89
C SER A 58 -6.63 -1.93 21.29
N TYR A 59 -7.09 -0.91 22.01
CA TYR A 59 -6.87 0.48 21.62
C TYR A 59 -5.39 0.82 21.81
N SER A 60 -4.76 1.53 20.87
CA SER A 60 -3.33 1.88 21.00
C SER A 60 -3.03 2.77 22.22
N GLY A 61 -4.02 3.55 22.69
CA GLY A 61 -3.91 4.35 23.91
C GLY A 61 -4.16 3.57 25.21
N ASP A 62 -4.65 2.34 25.13
CA ASP A 62 -4.90 1.44 26.26
C ASP A 62 -4.66 -0.03 25.84
N PRO A 63 -3.39 -0.42 25.60
CA PRO A 63 -3.05 -1.72 25.01
C PRO A 63 -3.32 -2.91 25.96
N ASP A 64 -3.50 -2.65 27.25
CA ASP A 64 -3.83 -3.68 28.25
C ASP A 64 -5.33 -4.02 28.26
N SER A 65 -6.17 -3.18 27.65
CA SER A 65 -7.61 -3.42 27.50
C SER A 65 -7.91 -4.11 26.17
N THR A 66 -7.96 -5.44 26.18
CA THR A 66 -8.39 -6.22 25.02
C THR A 66 -9.83 -5.88 24.65
N VAL A 67 -10.00 -5.35 23.45
CA VAL A 67 -11.30 -5.06 22.83
C VAL A 67 -11.90 -6.34 22.28
N GLU A 68 -11.10 -7.12 21.54
CA GLU A 68 -11.55 -8.33 20.86
C GLU A 68 -10.41 -9.34 20.69
N GLU A 69 -10.76 -10.61 20.49
CA GLU A 69 -9.81 -11.68 20.22
C GLU A 69 -10.37 -12.60 19.14
N VAL A 70 -9.56 -12.86 18.12
CA VAL A 70 -9.93 -13.71 16.97
C VAL A 70 -8.81 -14.65 16.61
N ASN A 71 -9.17 -15.72 15.89
CA ASN A 71 -8.22 -16.64 15.30
C ASN A 71 -8.28 -16.56 13.77
N THR A 72 -7.17 -16.87 13.11
CA THR A 72 -7.17 -17.04 11.66
C THR A 72 -7.73 -18.39 11.24
N ASP A 73 -8.35 -18.41 10.06
CA ASP A 73 -8.78 -19.63 9.38
C ASP A 73 -7.63 -20.30 8.60
N ALA A 74 -7.93 -21.41 7.92
CA ALA A 74 -6.97 -22.14 7.08
C ALA A 74 -6.40 -21.33 5.88
N SER A 75 -6.95 -20.14 5.59
CA SER A 75 -6.42 -19.19 4.61
C SER A 75 -5.61 -18.07 5.28
N GLY A 76 -5.37 -18.18 6.58
CA GLY A 76 -4.64 -17.19 7.39
C GLY A 76 -5.46 -15.93 7.63
N MET A 77 -6.77 -15.96 7.41
CA MET A 77 -7.63 -14.79 7.49
C MET A 77 -8.39 -14.78 8.80
N SER A 78 -8.45 -13.62 9.46
CA SER A 78 -9.44 -13.40 10.52
C SER A 78 -10.83 -13.20 9.91
N GLU A 79 -11.85 -13.32 10.76
CA GLU A 79 -13.14 -12.70 10.48
C GLU A 79 -13.00 -11.16 10.38
N THR A 80 -14.01 -10.51 9.81
CA THR A 80 -14.06 -9.04 9.75
C THR A 80 -14.60 -8.51 11.07
N LEU A 81 -13.78 -7.71 11.76
CA LEU A 81 -14.15 -7.05 13.00
C LEU A 81 -14.70 -5.65 12.70
N THR A 82 -15.87 -5.34 13.24
CA THR A 82 -16.43 -3.98 13.16
C THR A 82 -16.03 -3.24 14.43
N LEU A 83 -15.25 -2.18 14.30
CA LEU A 83 -14.60 -1.44 15.38
C LEU A 83 -15.10 0.02 15.44
N ASP A 84 -14.97 0.63 16.61
CA ASP A 84 -15.34 2.02 16.85
C ASP A 84 -14.36 2.99 16.17
N THR A 85 -14.89 4.04 15.56
CA THR A 85 -14.09 5.05 14.84
C THR A 85 -14.63 6.47 15.10
N PRO A 86 -13.79 7.51 14.96
CA PRO A 86 -14.29 8.88 14.88
C PRO A 86 -15.26 9.07 13.70
N PRO A 87 -16.16 10.08 13.76
CA PRO A 87 -17.13 10.34 12.70
C PRO A 87 -16.50 10.63 11.33
N LEU A 88 -17.17 10.20 10.25
CA LEU A 88 -16.74 10.38 8.86
C LEU A 88 -16.35 11.84 8.54
N GLU A 89 -17.10 12.81 9.06
CA GLU A 89 -16.92 14.24 8.77
C GLU A 89 -15.52 14.75 9.08
N LEU A 90 -14.83 14.14 10.06
CA LEU A 90 -13.46 14.53 10.43
C LEU A 90 -12.45 14.20 9.33
N SER A 91 -12.72 13.18 8.51
CA SER A 91 -11.87 12.80 7.36
C SER A 91 -12.21 13.57 6.07
N MET A 92 -13.35 14.27 6.06
CA MET A 92 -13.87 14.95 4.87
C MET A 92 -13.44 16.42 4.76
N GLN A 93 -12.72 16.94 5.76
CA GLN A 93 -12.12 18.27 5.74
C GLN A 93 -10.89 18.30 6.67
N PRO A 94 -9.96 19.26 6.51
CA PRO A 94 -8.89 19.46 7.47
C PRO A 94 -9.45 19.62 8.89
N SER A 95 -8.92 18.84 9.82
CA SER A 95 -9.38 18.77 11.21
C SER A 95 -8.19 18.75 12.15
N GLU A 96 -8.32 19.43 13.30
CA GLU A 96 -7.37 19.31 14.42
C GLU A 96 -7.62 18.05 15.26
N VAL A 97 -8.78 17.42 15.09
CA VAL A 97 -9.14 16.14 15.71
C VAL A 97 -8.80 15.01 14.75
N GLN A 98 -8.18 13.96 15.27
CA GLN A 98 -7.79 12.78 14.51
C GLN A 98 -9.01 12.10 13.86
N PRO A 99 -8.99 11.84 12.54
CA PRO A 99 -10.16 11.34 11.81
C PRO A 99 -10.26 9.81 11.75
N TYR A 100 -9.41 9.09 12.46
CA TYR A 100 -9.34 7.63 12.51
C TYR A 100 -9.06 7.14 13.94
N ALA A 101 -9.50 5.93 14.25
CA ALA A 101 -9.10 5.24 15.48
C ALA A 101 -7.78 4.50 15.27
N GLU A 102 -7.01 4.36 16.34
CA GLU A 102 -5.77 3.57 16.36
C GLU A 102 -5.91 2.34 17.24
N TYR A 103 -5.60 1.18 16.66
CA TYR A 103 -5.59 -0.10 17.35
C TYR A 103 -4.18 -0.71 17.40
N THR A 104 -3.95 -1.52 18.43
CA THR A 104 -2.77 -2.34 18.62
C THR A 104 -3.18 -3.81 18.60
N ILE A 105 -2.44 -4.62 17.85
CA ILE A 105 -2.64 -6.06 17.79
C ILE A 105 -1.43 -6.82 18.30
N GLN A 106 -1.68 -7.86 19.08
CA GLN A 106 -0.69 -8.85 19.49
C GLN A 106 -1.04 -10.18 18.84
N VAL A 107 -0.10 -10.73 18.08
CA VAL A 107 -0.31 -11.97 17.31
C VAL A 107 0.62 -13.05 17.81
N THR A 108 0.05 -14.22 18.09
CA THR A 108 0.78 -15.42 18.52
C THR A 108 0.34 -16.61 17.68
N ALA A 109 1.30 -17.45 17.28
CA ALA A 109 1.04 -18.69 16.57
C ALA A 109 2.11 -19.72 16.94
N LYS A 110 1.72 -21.00 16.99
CA LYS A 110 2.63 -22.08 17.37
C LYS A 110 3.79 -22.19 16.36
N GLY A 111 5.02 -22.12 16.85
CA GLY A 111 6.24 -22.24 16.03
C GLY A 111 6.64 -20.94 15.33
N TYR A 112 6.03 -19.81 15.68
CA TYR A 112 6.34 -18.49 15.15
C TYR A 112 6.63 -17.51 16.30
N ARG A 113 7.51 -16.55 16.02
CA ARG A 113 7.81 -15.48 16.98
C ARG A 113 6.59 -14.56 17.12
N PRO A 114 6.19 -14.20 18.36
CA PRO A 114 5.13 -13.23 18.57
C PRO A 114 5.44 -11.89 17.91
N ILE A 115 4.40 -11.22 17.39
CA ILE A 115 4.53 -9.89 16.80
C ILE A 115 3.46 -8.95 17.37
N ASN A 116 3.86 -7.73 17.65
CA ASN A 116 3.02 -6.64 18.10
C ASN A 116 3.05 -5.52 17.05
N ILE A 117 1.88 -5.03 16.65
CA ILE A 117 1.74 -3.93 15.68
C ILE A 117 0.84 -2.87 16.29
N SER A 118 1.37 -1.68 16.54
CA SER A 118 0.62 -0.53 17.08
C SER A 118 0.39 0.55 16.02
N GLY A 119 -0.69 1.31 16.16
CA GLY A 119 -1.02 2.42 15.26
C GLY A 119 -1.78 2.00 14.00
N ILE A 120 -2.52 0.88 14.06
CA ILE A 120 -3.37 0.43 12.94
C ILE A 120 -4.56 1.38 12.83
N GLU A 121 -4.70 2.03 11.66
CA GLU A 121 -5.65 3.12 11.44
C GLU A 121 -6.96 2.61 10.87
N VAL A 122 -8.08 2.79 11.59
CA VAL A 122 -9.43 2.41 11.14
C VAL A 122 -10.31 3.65 10.95
N PHE A 123 -10.84 3.83 9.74
CA PHE A 123 -11.72 4.94 9.37
C PHE A 123 -13.19 4.53 9.33
N SER A 124 -14.09 5.48 9.60
CA SER A 124 -15.54 5.31 9.47
C SER A 124 -15.92 4.78 8.08
N GLY A 125 -16.72 3.71 8.07
CA GLY A 125 -17.26 3.07 6.87
C GLY A 125 -16.24 2.43 5.94
N GLN A 126 -14.98 2.31 6.34
CA GLN A 126 -13.91 1.73 5.52
C GLN A 126 -13.52 0.33 6.01
N LEU A 127 -13.22 -0.56 5.05
CA LEU A 127 -12.57 -1.84 5.33
C LEU A 127 -11.05 -1.67 5.31
N SER A 128 -10.45 -1.80 6.48
CA SER A 128 -9.02 -1.84 6.72
C SER A 128 -8.49 -3.26 6.60
N LEU A 129 -7.41 -3.45 5.85
CA LEU A 129 -6.76 -4.73 5.63
C LEU A 129 -5.35 -4.69 6.23
N GLN A 130 -5.10 -5.52 7.24
CA GLN A 130 -3.80 -5.62 7.90
C GLN A 130 -3.14 -6.95 7.55
N GLU A 131 -2.04 -6.89 6.79
CA GLU A 131 -1.19 -8.06 6.57
C GLU A 131 -0.15 -8.16 7.70
N ILE A 132 0.00 -9.34 8.26
CA ILE A 132 0.94 -9.67 9.35
C ILE A 132 1.86 -10.77 8.84
N ARG A 133 3.16 -10.47 8.82
CA ARG A 133 4.20 -11.42 8.42
C ARG A 133 4.95 -11.89 9.64
N MET A 134 4.81 -13.16 9.99
CA MET A 134 5.50 -13.77 11.14
C MET A 134 6.72 -14.56 10.68
N ASP A 135 7.78 -14.53 11.50
CA ASP A 135 8.99 -15.31 11.30
C ASP A 135 8.93 -16.61 12.11
N ALA A 136 9.43 -17.70 11.51
CA ALA A 136 9.53 -18.98 12.20
C ALA A 136 10.46 -18.85 13.44
N GLU A 137 10.12 -19.60 14.48
CA GLU A 137 10.87 -19.61 15.72
C GLU A 137 12.16 -20.46 15.54
N GLU A 138 13.29 -19.80 15.27
CA GLU A 138 14.59 -20.47 15.02
C GLU A 138 15.43 -20.69 16.30
N THR A 139 15.11 -20.01 17.42
CA THR A 139 15.91 -20.05 18.66
C THR A 139 15.07 -19.96 19.94
N THR A 140 15.61 -20.47 21.04
CA THR A 140 15.00 -20.52 22.40
C THR A 140 14.77 -19.16 23.09
N GLU A 141 15.16 -18.03 22.50
CA GLU A 141 14.82 -16.70 23.03
C GLU A 141 13.59 -16.16 22.31
N SER A 142 12.49 -16.03 23.05
CA SER A 142 11.23 -15.44 22.61
C SER A 142 11.37 -13.93 22.44
N MET A 143 12.06 -13.48 21.39
CA MET A 143 12.03 -12.08 20.99
C MET A 143 10.68 -11.77 20.32
N THR A 144 9.97 -10.77 20.84
CA THR A 144 8.75 -10.25 20.22
C THR A 144 9.11 -9.16 19.21
N ASP A 145 8.65 -9.30 17.98
CA ASP A 145 8.78 -8.25 16.97
C ASP A 145 7.79 -7.12 17.29
N ASN A 146 8.25 -5.88 17.29
CA ASN A 146 7.40 -4.71 17.52
C ASN A 146 7.46 -3.79 16.30
N ILE A 147 6.28 -3.50 15.74
CA ILE A 147 6.09 -2.55 14.66
C ILE A 147 5.25 -1.39 15.18
N VAL A 148 5.72 -0.16 14.95
CA VAL A 148 4.98 1.05 15.27
C VAL A 148 4.68 1.78 13.97
N ILE A 149 3.41 1.86 13.62
CA ILE A 149 2.93 2.61 12.46
C ILE A 149 2.86 4.09 12.86
N PRO A 150 3.56 5.00 12.16
CA PRO A 150 3.43 6.43 12.42
C PRO A 150 2.07 6.97 11.96
N ALA A 151 1.64 8.08 12.57
CA ALA A 151 0.40 8.75 12.20
C ALA A 151 0.36 9.21 10.72
N HIS A 152 -0.82 9.15 10.11
CA HIS A 152 -1.10 9.55 8.72
C HIS A 152 -0.53 10.94 8.33
N THR A 153 -0.05 11.11 7.10
CA THR A 153 0.61 12.38 6.65
C THR A 153 -0.32 13.58 6.58
N LEU A 154 -1.60 13.34 6.31
CA LEU A 154 -2.63 14.39 6.36
C LEU A 154 -3.05 14.79 7.77
N PHE A 155 -2.61 14.11 8.83
CA PHE A 155 -2.88 14.48 10.23
C PHE A 155 -1.64 15.01 10.94
N ALA A 156 -0.55 14.24 10.93
CA ALA A 156 0.70 14.60 11.59
C ALA A 156 1.61 15.51 10.73
N GLU A 157 2.61 16.11 11.37
CA GLU A 157 3.58 16.97 10.71
C GLU A 157 4.72 16.18 10.10
N TYR A 158 4.99 16.41 8.81
CA TYR A 158 6.07 15.80 8.06
C TYR A 158 6.86 16.85 7.29
N PRO A 159 8.16 16.63 7.01
CA PRO A 159 8.97 17.57 6.25
C PRO A 159 8.34 17.93 4.90
N PRO A 160 8.29 19.23 4.53
CA PRO A 160 7.70 19.66 3.28
C PRO A 160 8.53 19.16 2.08
N LYS A 161 7.83 18.88 0.97
CA LYS A 161 8.44 18.37 -0.25
C LYS A 161 9.40 19.38 -0.87
N ILE A 162 10.60 18.91 -1.23
CA ILE A 162 11.61 19.69 -1.95
C ILE A 162 11.23 19.69 -3.43
N ALA A 163 11.05 20.88 -3.98
CA ALA A 163 10.64 21.05 -5.38
C ALA A 163 11.69 20.50 -6.35
N GLU A 164 11.20 19.77 -7.33
CA GLU A 164 12.00 19.14 -8.37
C GLU A 164 11.36 19.34 -9.74
N ALA A 165 12.20 19.35 -10.78
CA ALA A 165 11.69 19.40 -12.14
C ALA A 165 10.88 18.13 -12.47
N GLU A 166 9.74 18.33 -13.14
CA GLU A 166 8.84 17.26 -13.58
C GLU A 166 9.53 16.31 -14.59
N ILE A 167 10.31 16.88 -15.51
CA ILE A 167 11.11 16.13 -16.48
C ILE A 167 12.54 16.02 -15.93
N LYS A 168 13.08 14.80 -15.94
CA LYS A 168 14.41 14.50 -15.43
C LYS A 168 15.38 14.39 -16.59
N PRO A 169 16.64 14.81 -16.39
CA PRO A 169 17.69 14.44 -17.34
C PRO A 169 17.85 12.92 -17.30
N VAL A 170 17.76 12.28 -18.47
CA VAL A 170 18.09 10.88 -18.67
C VAL A 170 19.47 10.83 -19.34
N THR A 171 20.47 10.37 -18.61
CA THR A 171 21.82 10.15 -19.16
C THR A 171 21.88 8.77 -19.80
N GLU A 172 22.22 8.69 -21.09
CA GLU A 172 22.39 7.41 -21.81
C GLU A 172 23.62 6.60 -21.34
N THR A 173 24.35 7.06 -20.32
CA THR A 173 25.62 6.49 -19.87
C THR A 173 25.50 5.55 -18.67
N GLY A 174 24.28 5.24 -18.21
CA GLY A 174 24.02 4.27 -17.12
C GLY A 174 24.04 2.82 -17.61
N GLU A 175 24.32 1.88 -16.72
CA GLU A 175 24.49 0.44 -17.01
C GLU A 175 23.22 -0.22 -17.60
N ILE A 176 22.02 0.37 -17.37
CA ILE A 176 20.74 -0.06 -17.94
C ILE A 176 19.89 1.17 -18.28
N VAL A 177 19.85 1.57 -19.56
CA VAL A 177 18.89 2.58 -20.04
C VAL A 177 17.59 1.88 -20.41
N LEU A 178 16.53 2.10 -19.63
CA LEU A 178 15.21 1.58 -19.98
C LEU A 178 14.69 2.27 -21.25
N SER A 179 14.58 1.52 -22.35
CA SER A 179 14.06 2.04 -23.62
C SER A 179 12.55 2.31 -23.59
N ARG A 180 11.84 1.81 -22.59
CA ARG A 180 10.39 1.95 -22.36
C ARG A 180 10.06 1.93 -20.87
N VAL A 181 8.85 2.35 -20.52
CA VAL A 181 8.34 2.26 -19.15
C VAL A 181 7.95 0.81 -18.84
N VAL A 182 8.50 0.28 -17.75
CA VAL A 182 8.26 -1.08 -17.26
C VAL A 182 7.75 -0.99 -15.82
N ILE A 183 6.73 -1.76 -15.49
CA ILE A 183 6.31 -1.91 -14.09
C ILE A 183 7.32 -2.83 -13.40
N PRO A 184 8.08 -2.33 -12.40
CA PRO A 184 9.05 -3.16 -11.72
C PRO A 184 8.34 -4.21 -10.87
N GLU A 185 9.01 -5.32 -10.61
CA GLU A 185 8.47 -6.29 -9.67
C GLU A 185 8.56 -5.76 -8.22
N TYR A 186 9.71 -5.18 -7.87
CA TYR A 186 9.99 -4.62 -6.56
C TYR A 186 10.45 -3.17 -6.63
N VAL A 187 10.08 -2.42 -5.60
CA VAL A 187 10.64 -1.11 -5.26
C VAL A 187 11.47 -1.31 -4.01
N ILE A 188 12.75 -0.93 -4.06
CA ILE A 188 13.63 -0.91 -2.89
C ILE A 188 13.45 0.44 -2.21
N VAL A 189 12.78 0.45 -1.06
CA VAL A 189 12.44 1.65 -0.28
C VAL A 189 13.48 1.86 0.81
N HIS A 190 14.20 2.97 0.74
CA HIS A 190 15.09 3.41 1.81
C HIS A 190 14.30 4.21 2.84
N ASP A 191 14.19 3.69 4.05
CA ASP A 191 13.30 4.23 5.08
C ASP A 191 13.87 5.42 5.86
N GLY A 192 14.22 6.48 5.13
CA GLY A 192 14.85 7.67 5.66
C GLY A 192 15.18 8.70 4.59
N ALA A 193 15.95 9.73 4.95
CA ALA A 193 16.53 10.64 3.95
C ALA A 193 17.60 9.90 3.11
N PRO A 194 17.87 10.29 1.86
CA PRO A 194 18.80 9.56 0.99
C PRO A 194 20.19 9.32 1.58
N SER A 195 20.67 10.23 2.44
CA SER A 195 21.99 10.19 3.05
C SER A 195 21.99 9.60 4.46
N ASP A 196 20.89 9.02 4.95
CA ASP A 196 20.81 8.39 6.27
C ASP A 196 21.37 6.94 6.22
N PRO A 197 22.57 6.68 6.76
CA PRO A 197 23.16 5.35 6.71
C PRO A 197 22.53 4.37 7.71
N THR A 198 21.66 4.85 8.60
CA THR A 198 21.00 4.03 9.63
C THR A 198 19.62 3.54 9.21
N ALA A 199 19.07 4.15 8.16
CA ALA A 199 17.80 3.77 7.57
C ALA A 199 17.87 2.38 6.93
N ARG A 200 16.76 1.64 7.05
CA ARG A 200 16.63 0.28 6.53
C ARG A 200 16.11 0.32 5.10
N ASP A 201 16.56 -0.62 4.28
CA ASP A 201 16.03 -0.84 2.94
C ASP A 201 14.98 -1.96 2.95
N TYR A 202 13.78 -1.67 2.44
CA TYR A 202 12.69 -2.65 2.29
C TYR A 202 12.47 -3.00 0.83
N TYR A 203 12.43 -4.30 0.53
CA TYR A 203 12.07 -4.82 -0.79
C TYR A 203 10.57 -5.07 -0.84
N VAL A 204 9.84 -4.14 -1.46
CA VAL A 204 8.38 -4.15 -1.46
C VAL A 204 7.89 -4.38 -2.88
N ARG A 205 6.91 -5.26 -3.11
CA ARG A 205 6.32 -5.41 -4.45
C ARG A 205 5.75 -4.07 -4.90
N TYR A 206 5.86 -3.74 -6.18
CA TYR A 206 5.41 -2.44 -6.68
C TYR A 206 3.98 -2.12 -6.28
N ARG A 207 3.03 -3.06 -6.44
CA ARG A 207 1.62 -2.85 -6.08
C ARG A 207 1.45 -2.60 -4.58
N ASP A 208 2.11 -3.39 -3.74
CA ASP A 208 2.06 -3.22 -2.27
C ASP A 208 2.65 -1.88 -1.84
N TYR A 209 3.72 -1.43 -2.50
CA TYR A 209 4.30 -0.11 -2.28
C TYR A 209 3.32 1.01 -2.60
N ILE A 210 2.64 0.95 -3.76
CA ILE A 210 1.66 1.96 -4.15
C ILE A 210 0.46 1.98 -3.20
N LYS A 211 -0.04 0.81 -2.78
CA LYS A 211 -1.13 0.71 -1.79
C LYS A 211 -0.72 1.32 -0.45
N ASN A 212 0.49 1.01 0.02
CA ASN A 212 1.04 1.56 1.27
C ASN A 212 1.16 3.09 1.20
N VAL A 213 1.76 3.61 0.14
CA VAL A 213 1.93 5.06 -0.05
C VAL A 213 0.58 5.76 -0.15
N ALA A 214 -0.34 5.24 -0.96
CA ALA A 214 -1.67 5.82 -1.08
C ALA A 214 -2.41 5.82 0.28
N SER A 215 -2.38 4.72 1.02
CA SER A 215 -2.96 4.66 2.37
C SER A 215 -2.26 5.58 3.38
N SER A 216 -1.01 5.98 3.14
CA SER A 216 -0.26 6.91 4.00
C SER A 216 -0.47 8.38 3.65
N GLU A 217 -0.80 8.66 2.39
CA GLU A 217 -0.81 10.00 1.82
C GLU A 217 -2.23 10.56 1.63
N ILE A 218 -3.25 9.70 1.53
CA ILE A 218 -4.64 10.11 1.34
C ILE A 218 -5.60 9.29 2.20
N TYR A 219 -6.71 9.91 2.62
CA TYR A 219 -7.75 9.18 3.32
C TYR A 219 -8.58 8.32 2.36
N SER A 220 -8.90 7.11 2.82
CA SER A 220 -9.71 6.12 2.09
C SER A 220 -11.18 6.47 1.99
N THR A 221 -11.65 7.42 2.80
CA THR A 221 -13.03 7.93 2.82
C THR A 221 -13.35 8.91 1.68
N TRP A 222 -12.34 9.32 0.92
CA TRP A 222 -12.50 10.32 -0.13
C TRP A 222 -13.21 9.78 -1.38
N PRO A 223 -13.80 10.66 -2.22
CA PRO A 223 -14.44 10.25 -3.46
C PRO A 223 -13.52 9.39 -4.35
N ASP A 224 -14.11 8.41 -5.06
CA ASP A 224 -13.35 7.48 -5.92
C ASP A 224 -12.47 8.20 -6.95
N ALA A 225 -13.00 9.23 -7.63
CA ALA A 225 -12.23 10.05 -8.58
C ALA A 225 -11.01 10.74 -7.93
N THR A 226 -11.14 11.16 -6.66
CA THR A 226 -10.03 11.75 -5.88
C THR A 226 -8.96 10.70 -5.60
N ILE A 227 -9.35 9.51 -5.12
CA ILE A 227 -8.43 8.41 -4.83
C ILE A 227 -7.67 8.03 -6.11
N ARG A 228 -8.38 7.86 -7.24
CA ARG A 228 -7.80 7.55 -8.56
C ARG A 228 -6.80 8.60 -9.02
N ALA A 229 -7.12 9.88 -8.90
CA ALA A 229 -6.22 10.96 -9.31
C ALA A 229 -4.92 10.97 -8.49
N ASN A 230 -5.02 10.78 -7.17
CA ASN A 230 -3.86 10.71 -6.29
C ASN A 230 -3.03 9.43 -6.52
N VAL A 231 -3.68 8.27 -6.69
CA VAL A 231 -2.99 7.01 -7.02
C VAL A 231 -2.23 7.11 -8.34
N LEU A 232 -2.82 7.72 -9.38
CA LEU A 232 -2.11 7.98 -10.65
C LEU A 232 -0.89 8.90 -10.49
N ALA A 233 -0.99 9.92 -9.63
CA ALA A 233 0.15 10.76 -9.29
C ALA A 233 1.23 9.97 -8.51
N ILE A 234 0.84 9.09 -7.59
CA ILE A 234 1.77 8.25 -6.82
C ILE A 234 2.50 7.25 -7.73
N MET A 235 1.77 6.59 -8.63
CA MET A 235 2.34 5.64 -9.60
C MET A 235 3.27 6.34 -10.59
N SER A 236 2.87 7.48 -11.15
CA SER A 236 3.72 8.23 -12.08
C SER A 236 5.00 8.73 -11.43
N PHE A 237 4.94 9.19 -10.16
CA PHE A 237 6.12 9.55 -9.38
C PHE A 237 7.06 8.34 -9.24
N THR A 238 6.51 7.20 -8.80
CA THR A 238 7.28 5.99 -8.54
C THR A 238 7.94 5.46 -9.81
N LEU A 239 7.19 5.37 -10.91
CA LEU A 239 7.71 4.93 -12.20
C LEU A 239 8.71 5.93 -12.80
N ASN A 240 8.61 7.22 -12.48
CA ASN A 240 9.67 8.18 -12.83
C ASN A 240 11.00 7.85 -12.12
N ARG A 241 10.97 7.57 -10.81
CA ARG A 241 12.18 7.19 -10.05
C ARG A 241 12.82 5.91 -10.59
N VAL A 242 11.99 4.93 -10.95
CA VAL A 242 12.42 3.68 -11.58
C VAL A 242 13.02 3.93 -12.97
N TYR A 243 12.27 4.60 -13.85
CA TYR A 243 12.67 4.84 -15.24
C TYR A 243 13.99 5.63 -15.36
N THR A 244 14.14 6.63 -14.51
CA THR A 244 15.31 7.53 -14.52
C THR A 244 16.47 7.00 -13.67
N GLU A 245 16.27 5.87 -13.00
CA GLU A 245 17.19 5.31 -12.01
C GLU A 245 17.72 6.39 -11.05
N TRP A 246 16.82 7.27 -10.59
CA TRP A 246 17.18 8.58 -10.04
C TRP A 246 18.25 8.52 -8.95
N TYR A 247 18.14 7.56 -8.03
CA TYR A 247 19.08 7.37 -6.94
C TYR A 247 20.27 6.50 -7.32
N ARG A 248 20.09 5.47 -8.16
CA ARG A 248 21.20 4.62 -8.64
C ARG A 248 22.21 5.40 -9.47
N ASN A 249 21.74 6.32 -10.31
CA ASN A 249 22.57 7.26 -11.05
C ASN A 249 23.32 8.26 -10.14
N LYS A 250 23.01 8.30 -8.85
CA LYS A 250 23.73 9.08 -7.82
C LYS A 250 24.57 8.20 -6.88
N GLY A 251 24.71 6.90 -7.17
CA GLY A 251 25.52 5.96 -6.41
C GLY A 251 24.80 5.27 -5.25
N TYR A 252 23.47 5.37 -5.15
CA TYR A 252 22.69 4.65 -4.14
C TYR A 252 22.22 3.29 -4.65
N SER A 253 21.94 2.34 -3.76
CA SER A 253 21.44 0.99 -4.11
C SER A 253 19.91 0.89 -4.18
N PHE A 254 19.20 1.85 -3.62
CA PHE A 254 17.74 1.85 -3.51
C PHE A 254 17.04 2.55 -4.69
N THR A 255 15.72 2.31 -4.80
CA THR A 255 14.89 2.90 -5.86
C THR A 255 14.29 4.24 -5.44
N ILE A 256 13.86 4.36 -4.18
CA ILE A 256 13.11 5.51 -3.66
C ILE A 256 13.28 5.61 -2.14
N THR A 257 13.04 6.77 -1.55
CA THR A 257 13.03 6.98 -0.10
C THR A 257 11.61 7.01 0.49
N SER A 258 11.47 6.82 1.81
CA SER A 258 10.21 7.00 2.55
C SER A 258 9.98 8.44 3.05
N SER A 259 10.93 9.34 2.81
CA SER A 259 10.89 10.71 3.32
C SER A 259 10.03 11.61 2.43
N THR A 260 8.99 12.24 2.99
CA THR A 260 8.09 13.19 2.30
C THR A 260 8.81 14.38 1.66
N ALA A 261 9.95 14.78 2.23
CA ALA A 261 10.78 15.85 1.66
C ALA A 261 11.35 15.49 0.28
N TYR A 262 11.70 14.23 0.05
CA TYR A 262 12.39 13.80 -1.19
C TYR A 262 11.46 13.01 -2.10
N ASP A 263 10.70 12.09 -1.51
CA ASP A 263 9.81 11.17 -2.19
C ASP A 263 8.47 11.10 -1.47
N GLN A 264 7.89 9.92 -1.33
CA GLN A 264 6.52 9.69 -0.89
C GLN A 264 6.54 8.92 0.42
N LYS A 265 5.55 9.12 1.28
CA LYS A 265 5.55 8.47 2.58
C LYS A 265 5.21 6.99 2.45
N PHE A 266 6.20 6.14 2.71
CA PHE A 266 6.01 4.72 3.01
C PHE A 266 6.05 4.52 4.53
N MET A 267 5.21 3.63 5.04
CA MET A 267 5.16 3.25 6.46
C MET A 267 5.24 1.73 6.59
N TYR A 268 6.33 1.22 7.16
CA TYR A 268 6.50 -0.23 7.31
C TYR A 268 5.40 -0.83 8.21
N GLY A 269 4.75 -1.89 7.73
CA GLY A 269 3.75 -2.65 8.48
C GLY A 269 2.36 -2.03 8.60
N ARG A 270 2.10 -0.85 7.99
CA ARG A 270 0.76 -0.24 8.04
C ARG A 270 -0.31 -1.09 7.36
N ASN A 271 -1.54 -0.97 7.84
CA ASN A 271 -2.72 -1.47 7.14
C ASN A 271 -2.98 -0.64 5.86
N ILE A 272 -3.69 -1.25 4.92
CA ILE A 272 -4.23 -0.58 3.72
C ILE A 272 -5.76 -0.57 3.78
N TYR A 273 -6.40 0.03 2.78
CA TYR A 273 -7.86 0.08 2.68
C TYR A 273 -8.34 -0.60 1.41
N GLN A 274 -9.46 -1.32 1.47
CA GLN A 274 -10.01 -2.03 0.32
C GLN A 274 -10.28 -1.07 -0.85
N SER A 275 -10.87 0.11 -0.59
CA SER A 275 -11.14 1.13 -1.60
C SER A 275 -9.89 1.58 -2.37
N ILE A 276 -8.79 1.79 -1.65
CA ILE A 276 -7.49 2.12 -2.26
C ILE A 276 -6.90 0.92 -3.00
N SER A 277 -6.95 -0.28 -2.39
CA SER A 277 -6.44 -1.51 -2.99
C SER A 277 -7.11 -1.79 -4.34
N ASP A 278 -8.44 -1.64 -4.41
CA ASP A 278 -9.23 -1.84 -5.61
C ASP A 278 -8.83 -0.89 -6.73
N VAL A 279 -8.65 0.40 -6.39
CA VAL A 279 -8.17 1.41 -7.34
C VAL A 279 -6.78 1.01 -7.84
N VAL A 280 -5.81 0.78 -6.96
CA VAL A 280 -4.43 0.42 -7.37
C VAL A 280 -4.42 -0.81 -8.27
N ASP A 281 -5.19 -1.84 -7.93
CA ASP A 281 -5.24 -3.08 -8.70
C ASP A 281 -5.85 -2.91 -10.09
N GLU A 282 -6.71 -1.90 -10.29
CA GLU A 282 -7.23 -1.54 -11.61
C GLU A 282 -6.19 -0.84 -12.49
N MET A 283 -5.38 0.04 -11.91
CA MET A 283 -4.58 1.00 -12.67
C MET A 283 -3.07 0.87 -12.50
N PHE A 284 -2.56 -0.19 -11.87
CA PHE A 284 -1.12 -0.32 -11.56
C PHE A 284 -0.19 -0.23 -12.79
N GLN A 285 -0.69 -0.42 -14.00
CA GLN A 285 0.06 -0.25 -15.25
C GLN A 285 0.05 1.17 -15.78
N ASN A 286 -0.79 2.04 -15.22
CA ASN A 286 -0.97 3.40 -15.69
C ASN A 286 0.04 4.38 -15.09
N TYR A 287 0.37 5.40 -15.87
CA TYR A 287 1.20 6.51 -15.45
C TYR A 287 0.85 7.77 -16.23
N LEU A 288 1.28 8.93 -15.75
CA LEU A 288 1.02 10.20 -16.42
C LEU A 288 2.15 10.51 -17.41
N SER A 289 1.76 10.96 -18.60
CA SER A 289 2.66 11.25 -19.71
C SER A 289 2.41 12.62 -20.31
N ARG A 290 3.42 13.15 -21.00
CA ARG A 290 3.32 14.33 -21.85
C ARG A 290 3.76 14.03 -23.28
N PRO A 291 3.23 14.76 -24.28
CA PRO A 291 3.67 14.62 -25.67
C PRO A 291 5.18 14.81 -25.78
N ASN A 292 5.84 13.92 -26.53
CA ASN A 292 7.29 13.91 -26.75
C ASN A 292 8.16 13.71 -25.49
N VAL A 293 7.58 13.26 -24.38
CA VAL A 293 8.31 12.86 -23.17
C VAL A 293 8.23 11.34 -23.02
N ARG A 294 9.37 10.66 -23.01
CA ARG A 294 9.44 9.19 -22.93
C ARG A 294 9.22 8.65 -21.51
N GLN A 295 9.71 9.37 -20.51
CA GLN A 295 9.58 8.99 -19.11
C GLN A 295 8.17 9.31 -18.59
N PRO A 296 7.69 8.61 -17.54
CA PRO A 296 6.61 9.12 -16.71
C PRO A 296 6.97 10.51 -16.19
N ILE A 297 6.01 11.41 -16.09
CA ILE A 297 6.27 12.72 -15.46
C ILE A 297 6.41 12.57 -13.94
N LEU A 298 7.37 13.29 -13.35
CA LEU A 298 7.50 13.34 -11.88
C LEU A 298 6.37 14.22 -11.32
N THR A 299 5.33 13.55 -10.85
CA THR A 299 4.11 14.13 -10.26
C THR A 299 4.32 14.36 -8.77
N GLN A 300 5.11 15.37 -8.41
CA GLN A 300 5.10 15.85 -7.04
C GLN A 300 3.70 16.33 -6.66
N TYR A 301 3.36 16.20 -5.38
CA TYR A 301 2.08 16.60 -4.79
C TYR A 301 2.33 17.08 -3.35
N CYS A 302 1.37 17.79 -2.76
CA CYS A 302 1.44 18.22 -1.37
C CYS A 302 0.04 18.28 -0.75
N ASP A 303 -0.07 18.45 0.57
CA ASP A 303 -1.39 18.46 1.23
C ASP A 303 -2.30 19.58 0.71
N GLY A 304 -1.71 20.72 0.34
CA GLY A 304 -2.40 21.90 -0.17
C GLY A 304 -3.19 22.68 0.88
N GLN A 305 -3.02 22.35 2.16
CA GLN A 305 -3.66 23.01 3.30
C GLN A 305 -2.62 23.62 4.25
N ARG A 306 -1.65 22.83 4.73
CA ARG A 306 -0.53 23.34 5.56
C ARG A 306 0.58 23.91 4.69
N VAL A 307 0.75 23.36 3.48
CA VAL A 307 1.76 23.77 2.51
C VAL A 307 1.10 24.19 1.20
N THR A 308 1.55 25.30 0.62
CA THR A 308 1.13 25.70 -0.73
C THR A 308 1.87 24.88 -1.78
N CYS A 309 1.13 24.17 -2.64
CA CYS A 309 1.73 23.34 -3.68
C CYS A 309 2.27 24.16 -4.86
N SER A 310 3.42 23.78 -5.40
CA SER A 310 4.07 24.49 -6.53
C SER A 310 3.56 23.98 -7.88
N ASN A 311 2.35 24.40 -8.29
CA ASN A 311 1.65 23.91 -9.50
C ASN A 311 1.50 22.37 -9.56
N TRP A 312 1.56 21.73 -8.41
CA TRP A 312 1.39 20.29 -8.22
C TRP A 312 -0.03 19.97 -7.78
N LEU A 313 -0.38 18.69 -7.79
CA LEU A 313 -1.63 18.24 -7.19
C LEU A 313 -1.65 18.60 -5.69
N SER A 314 -2.70 19.31 -5.29
CA SER A 314 -3.09 19.52 -3.90
C SER A 314 -3.98 18.36 -3.47
N GLN A 315 -3.62 17.62 -2.42
CA GLN A 315 -4.39 16.47 -1.95
C GLN A 315 -5.79 16.91 -1.49
N TRP A 316 -5.88 17.90 -0.59
CA TRP A 316 -7.18 18.46 -0.19
C TRP A 316 -7.92 19.15 -1.33
N GLY A 317 -7.20 19.86 -2.20
CA GLY A 317 -7.80 20.49 -3.37
C GLY A 317 -8.39 19.47 -4.35
N SER A 318 -7.73 18.34 -4.56
CA SER A 318 -8.25 17.23 -5.36
C SER A 318 -9.50 16.61 -4.73
N LYS A 319 -9.53 16.50 -3.39
CA LYS A 319 -10.70 16.03 -2.64
C LYS A 319 -11.91 16.93 -2.90
N TYR A 320 -11.75 18.24 -2.81
CA TYR A 320 -12.85 19.18 -3.07
C TYR A 320 -13.34 19.16 -4.52
N LEU A 321 -12.45 18.96 -5.49
CA LEU A 321 -12.87 18.74 -6.89
C LEU A 321 -13.68 17.44 -7.03
N GLY A 322 -13.27 16.36 -6.36
CA GLY A 322 -14.03 15.12 -6.31
C GLY A 322 -15.42 15.29 -5.69
N ASP A 323 -15.55 16.07 -4.61
CA ASP A 323 -16.87 16.40 -4.01
C ASP A 323 -17.78 17.15 -5.00
N GLN A 324 -17.19 17.87 -5.94
CA GLN A 324 -17.88 18.57 -7.02
C GLN A 324 -18.18 17.68 -8.24
N ASN A 325 -17.94 16.36 -8.13
CA ASN A 325 -18.10 15.36 -9.18
C ASN A 325 -17.20 15.58 -10.40
N TYR A 326 -16.00 16.15 -10.21
CA TYR A 326 -14.98 16.14 -11.26
C TYR A 326 -14.50 14.71 -11.50
N GLU A 327 -14.36 14.34 -12.75
CA GLU A 327 -13.81 13.05 -13.15
C GLU A 327 -12.30 12.99 -12.91
N THR A 328 -11.77 11.77 -12.77
CA THR A 328 -10.34 11.53 -12.48
C THR A 328 -9.40 12.33 -13.41
N ILE A 329 -9.69 12.33 -14.71
CA ILE A 329 -8.86 13.03 -15.71
C ILE A 329 -9.01 14.56 -15.63
N GLU A 330 -10.17 15.06 -15.20
CA GLU A 330 -10.41 16.50 -15.02
C GLU A 330 -9.63 17.02 -13.82
N ILE A 331 -9.64 16.28 -12.70
CA ILE A 331 -8.82 16.57 -11.51
C ILE A 331 -7.34 16.62 -11.89
N LEU A 332 -6.84 15.61 -12.60
CA LEU A 332 -5.44 15.58 -13.01
C LEU A 332 -5.07 16.73 -13.97
N ARG A 333 -5.94 17.07 -14.93
CA ARG A 333 -5.70 18.17 -15.87
C ARG A 333 -5.82 19.55 -15.23
N TYR A 334 -6.60 19.67 -14.15
CA TYR A 334 -6.65 20.90 -13.35
C TYR A 334 -5.26 21.25 -12.81
N TYR A 335 -4.50 20.27 -12.33
CA TYR A 335 -3.17 20.49 -11.76
C TYR A 335 -2.03 20.39 -12.80
N TYR A 336 -2.08 19.40 -13.69
CA TYR A 336 -0.96 19.10 -14.61
C TYR A 336 -1.18 19.61 -16.04
N GLY A 337 -2.31 20.28 -16.31
CA GLY A 337 -2.63 20.86 -17.61
C GLY A 337 -3.22 19.88 -18.63
N ASN A 338 -3.92 20.43 -19.63
CA ASN A 338 -4.72 19.66 -20.60
C ASN A 338 -3.90 18.79 -21.57
N ASN A 339 -2.60 19.05 -21.72
CA ASN A 339 -1.72 18.26 -22.58
C ASN A 339 -1.21 16.98 -21.90
N MET A 340 -1.42 16.80 -20.60
CA MET A 340 -1.12 15.55 -19.91
C MET A 340 -2.20 14.50 -20.21
N PHE A 341 -1.78 13.25 -20.36
CA PHE A 341 -2.65 12.10 -20.56
C PHE A 341 -2.20 10.89 -19.76
N ILE A 342 -3.13 9.98 -19.49
CA ILE A 342 -2.86 8.69 -18.85
C ILE A 342 -2.36 7.74 -19.93
N ASN A 343 -1.20 7.14 -19.69
CA ASN A 343 -0.60 6.12 -20.54
C ASN A 343 -0.53 4.78 -19.79
N THR A 344 -0.16 3.70 -20.48
CA THR A 344 -0.07 2.35 -19.92
C THR A 344 1.29 1.76 -20.23
N ALA A 345 1.94 1.15 -19.23
CA ALA A 345 3.20 0.46 -19.41
C ALA A 345 3.00 -0.80 -20.26
N GLU A 346 3.94 -1.09 -21.15
CA GLU A 346 3.82 -2.23 -22.07
C GLU A 346 4.20 -3.56 -21.41
N GLU A 347 5.01 -3.48 -20.35
CA GLU A 347 5.65 -4.64 -19.72
C GLU A 347 5.56 -4.57 -18.20
N VAL A 348 5.33 -5.71 -17.58
CA VAL A 348 5.34 -5.91 -16.13
C VAL A 348 6.42 -6.95 -15.83
N SER A 349 7.42 -6.55 -15.05
CA SER A 349 8.54 -7.41 -14.68
C SER A 349 8.10 -8.47 -13.66
N GLY A 350 8.69 -9.65 -13.73
CA GLY A 350 8.52 -10.70 -12.72
C GLY A 350 7.22 -11.50 -12.80
N ILE A 351 6.35 -11.25 -13.79
CA ILE A 351 5.15 -12.05 -14.03
C ILE A 351 5.32 -13.02 -15.22
N PRO A 352 4.74 -14.24 -15.17
CA PRO A 352 4.92 -15.22 -16.23
C PRO A 352 4.26 -14.82 -17.56
N ALA A 353 3.13 -14.11 -17.52
CA ALA A 353 2.48 -13.59 -18.73
C ALA A 353 1.50 -12.45 -18.45
N SER A 354 1.38 -11.55 -19.42
CA SER A 354 0.41 -10.47 -19.42
C SER A 354 -1.02 -10.96 -19.67
N TRP A 355 -1.97 -10.22 -19.09
CA TRP A 355 -3.42 -10.39 -19.30
C TRP A 355 -3.78 -10.27 -20.79
N PRO A 356 -4.60 -11.17 -21.35
CA PRO A 356 -4.89 -11.23 -22.79
C PRO A 356 -5.79 -10.08 -23.31
N ARG A 357 -6.08 -9.06 -22.51
CA ARG A 357 -7.00 -7.95 -22.84
C ARG A 357 -8.45 -8.36 -23.05
N VAL A 358 -8.81 -9.57 -22.61
CA VAL A 358 -10.15 -10.12 -22.62
C VAL A 358 -10.36 -10.88 -21.32
N ASP A 359 -11.56 -10.79 -20.75
CA ASP A 359 -11.93 -11.52 -19.56
C ASP A 359 -12.07 -13.02 -19.86
N LEU A 360 -11.64 -13.88 -18.94
CA LEU A 360 -11.86 -15.32 -19.02
C LEU A 360 -13.03 -15.73 -18.14
N SER A 361 -14.02 -16.38 -18.74
CA SER A 361 -15.24 -16.86 -18.08
C SER A 361 -15.69 -18.19 -18.65
N VAL A 362 -16.78 -18.77 -18.13
CA VAL A 362 -17.29 -20.06 -18.59
C VAL A 362 -17.48 -20.08 -20.11
N GLY A 363 -16.85 -21.07 -20.76
CA GLY A 363 -16.82 -21.21 -22.22
C GLY A 363 -15.56 -20.65 -22.89
N SER A 364 -14.73 -19.90 -22.17
CA SER A 364 -13.40 -19.50 -22.65
C SER A 364 -12.51 -20.72 -22.84
N THR A 365 -11.69 -20.74 -23.89
CA THR A 365 -10.77 -21.85 -24.18
C THR A 365 -9.41 -21.36 -24.66
N GLY A 366 -8.42 -22.24 -24.61
CA GLY A 366 -7.10 -22.04 -25.20
C GLY A 366 -5.99 -21.81 -24.19
N GLU A 367 -4.83 -21.37 -24.69
CA GLU A 367 -3.58 -21.36 -23.93
C GLU A 367 -3.63 -20.48 -22.68
N LYS A 368 -4.30 -19.32 -22.77
CA LYS A 368 -4.44 -18.39 -21.65
C LYS A 368 -5.28 -18.96 -20.51
N VAL A 369 -6.29 -19.78 -20.84
CA VAL A 369 -7.08 -20.51 -19.85
C VAL A 369 -6.22 -21.58 -19.19
N ARG A 370 -5.52 -22.39 -19.99
CA ARG A 370 -4.64 -23.46 -19.49
C ARG A 370 -3.58 -22.90 -18.56
N GLN A 371 -2.92 -21.82 -18.96
CA GLN A 371 -1.89 -21.15 -18.17
C GLN A 371 -2.40 -20.72 -16.78
N ILE A 372 -3.57 -20.10 -16.72
CA ILE A 372 -4.16 -19.68 -15.44
C ILE A 372 -4.59 -20.88 -14.59
N GLN A 373 -5.13 -21.93 -15.21
CA GLN A 373 -5.48 -23.14 -14.49
C GLN A 373 -4.24 -23.80 -13.88
N GLU A 374 -3.09 -23.80 -14.59
CA GLU A 374 -1.80 -24.26 -14.06
C GLU A 374 -1.36 -23.42 -12.84
N GLN A 375 -1.52 -22.10 -12.90
CA GLN A 375 -1.21 -21.21 -11.78
C GLN A 375 -2.12 -21.47 -10.58
N LEU A 376 -3.44 -21.53 -10.78
CA LEU A 376 -4.41 -21.83 -9.73
C LEU A 376 -4.17 -23.19 -9.09
N ALA A 377 -3.88 -24.23 -9.88
CA ALA A 377 -3.56 -25.57 -9.39
C ALA A 377 -2.24 -25.62 -8.60
N ARG A 378 -1.32 -24.67 -8.84
CA ARG A 378 -0.11 -24.51 -8.03
C ARG A 378 -0.42 -23.78 -6.72
N ILE A 379 -1.20 -22.70 -6.78
CA ILE A 379 -1.62 -21.92 -5.62
C ILE A 379 -2.42 -22.77 -4.65
N SER A 380 -3.29 -23.66 -5.14
CA SER A 380 -4.11 -24.55 -4.29
C SER A 380 -3.30 -25.48 -3.39
N ARG A 381 -2.01 -25.69 -3.67
CA ARG A 381 -1.11 -26.46 -2.80
C ARG A 381 -0.76 -25.74 -1.49
N SER A 382 -0.67 -24.41 -1.54
CA SER A 382 -0.44 -23.55 -0.37
C SER A 382 -1.75 -23.00 0.21
N TYR A 383 -2.80 -22.90 -0.62
CA TYR A 383 -4.13 -22.45 -0.25
C TYR A 383 -5.16 -23.58 -0.48
N PRO A 384 -5.24 -24.58 0.42
CA PRO A 384 -6.06 -25.78 0.21
C PRO A 384 -7.57 -25.48 0.18
N ALA A 385 -7.98 -24.31 0.68
CA ALA A 385 -9.34 -23.82 0.55
C ALA A 385 -9.75 -23.56 -0.91
N ILE A 386 -8.81 -23.42 -1.85
CA ILE A 386 -9.07 -23.29 -3.28
C ILE A 386 -9.15 -24.69 -3.90
N PRO A 387 -10.27 -25.06 -4.54
CA PRO A 387 -10.41 -26.33 -5.24
C PRO A 387 -9.26 -26.57 -6.24
N THR A 388 -8.68 -27.77 -6.19
CA THR A 388 -7.67 -28.16 -7.18
C THR A 388 -8.36 -28.49 -8.50
N ILE A 389 -7.83 -27.94 -9.60
CA ILE A 389 -8.38 -28.08 -10.95
C ILE A 389 -7.36 -28.72 -11.89
N THR A 390 -7.85 -29.41 -12.92
CA THR A 390 -7.01 -29.92 -14.01
C THR A 390 -6.82 -28.82 -15.07
N PRO A 391 -5.59 -28.46 -15.44
CA PRO A 391 -5.35 -27.51 -16.52
C PRO A 391 -5.60 -28.13 -17.89
N ASP A 392 -6.84 -28.07 -18.35
CA ASP A 392 -7.30 -28.63 -19.63
C ASP A 392 -7.47 -27.57 -20.74
N GLY A 393 -7.29 -26.29 -20.41
CA GLY A 393 -7.49 -25.19 -21.33
C GLY A 393 -8.95 -24.85 -21.61
N ILE A 394 -9.89 -25.37 -20.81
CA ILE A 394 -11.33 -25.13 -20.94
C ILE A 394 -11.86 -24.53 -19.64
N TYR A 395 -12.38 -23.31 -19.71
CA TYR A 395 -12.96 -22.65 -18.55
C TYR A 395 -14.36 -23.22 -18.28
N GLY A 396 -14.42 -24.30 -17.51
CA GLY A 396 -15.66 -24.96 -17.08
C GLY A 396 -16.13 -24.54 -15.69
N PRO A 397 -17.21 -25.16 -15.17
CA PRO A 397 -17.73 -24.90 -13.83
C PRO A 397 -16.70 -25.09 -12.71
N ALA A 398 -15.81 -26.08 -12.83
CA ALA A 398 -14.75 -26.32 -11.85
C ALA A 398 -13.72 -25.17 -11.80
N THR A 399 -13.35 -24.60 -12.95
CA THR A 399 -12.46 -23.43 -13.00
C THR A 399 -13.15 -22.21 -12.39
N ARG A 400 -14.44 -22.01 -12.70
CA ARG A 400 -15.24 -20.93 -12.11
C ARG A 400 -15.26 -21.01 -10.58
N GLU A 401 -15.55 -22.19 -10.02
CA GLU A 401 -15.58 -22.40 -8.57
C GLU A 401 -14.23 -22.08 -7.91
N ALA A 402 -13.12 -22.55 -8.51
CA ALA A 402 -11.78 -22.23 -8.03
C ALA A 402 -11.49 -20.72 -8.06
N VAL A 403 -11.95 -20.03 -9.09
CA VAL A 403 -11.78 -18.57 -9.25
C VAL A 403 -12.64 -17.80 -8.24
N GLU A 404 -13.90 -18.18 -8.04
CA GLU A 404 -14.77 -17.57 -7.02
C GLU A 404 -14.13 -17.71 -5.62
N ARG A 405 -13.57 -18.88 -5.33
CA ARG A 405 -12.88 -19.13 -4.06
C ARG A 405 -11.59 -18.33 -3.94
N PHE A 406 -10.79 -18.25 -4.99
CA PHE A 406 -9.61 -17.38 -5.05
C PHE A 406 -9.98 -15.92 -4.79
N GLN A 407 -10.98 -15.39 -5.51
CA GLN A 407 -11.44 -14.01 -5.36
C GLN A 407 -11.88 -13.72 -3.93
N SER A 408 -12.64 -14.63 -3.32
CA SER A 408 -13.09 -14.52 -1.93
C SER A 408 -11.92 -14.45 -0.93
N ILE A 409 -10.89 -15.30 -1.11
CA ILE A 409 -9.71 -15.33 -0.22
C ILE A 409 -8.90 -14.04 -0.35
N PHE A 410 -8.70 -13.55 -1.58
CA PHE A 410 -7.82 -12.41 -1.85
C PHE A 410 -8.55 -11.05 -1.93
N GLY A 411 -9.79 -10.97 -1.43
CA GLY A 411 -10.52 -9.70 -1.32
C GLY A 411 -10.88 -9.06 -2.66
N LEU A 412 -11.09 -9.88 -3.69
CA LEU A 412 -11.55 -9.43 -5.01
C LEU A 412 -13.07 -9.60 -5.14
N PRO A 413 -13.74 -8.85 -6.04
CA PRO A 413 -15.13 -9.12 -6.40
C PRO A 413 -15.33 -10.58 -6.83
N VAL A 414 -16.22 -11.31 -6.15
CA VAL A 414 -16.47 -12.74 -6.38
C VAL A 414 -17.42 -12.92 -7.57
N THR A 415 -16.88 -12.78 -8.78
CA THR A 415 -17.62 -12.86 -10.04
C THR A 415 -17.51 -14.22 -10.72
N GLY A 416 -16.48 -15.00 -10.37
CA GLY A 416 -16.10 -16.21 -11.10
C GLY A 416 -15.56 -15.92 -12.50
N VAL A 417 -15.26 -14.66 -12.81
CA VAL A 417 -14.66 -14.18 -14.06
C VAL A 417 -13.25 -13.69 -13.76
N ILE A 418 -12.30 -14.09 -14.60
CA ILE A 418 -10.92 -13.61 -14.52
C ILE A 418 -10.80 -12.38 -15.41
N ASP A 419 -11.05 -11.24 -14.79
CA ASP A 419 -10.79 -9.91 -15.34
C ASP A 419 -9.30 -9.53 -15.20
N PHE A 420 -8.97 -8.29 -15.59
CA PHE A 420 -7.62 -7.73 -15.44
C PHE A 420 -7.08 -7.88 -14.00
N ARG A 421 -7.86 -7.47 -13.00
CA ARG A 421 -7.44 -7.47 -11.59
C ARG A 421 -7.18 -8.90 -11.09
N THR A 422 -8.10 -9.82 -11.41
CA THR A 422 -8.01 -11.23 -11.02
C THR A 422 -6.81 -11.91 -11.67
N TRP A 423 -6.55 -11.67 -12.96
CA TRP A 423 -5.39 -12.25 -13.68
C TRP A 423 -4.06 -11.93 -12.99
N TYR A 424 -3.83 -10.65 -12.68
CA TYR A 424 -2.57 -10.22 -12.09
C TYR A 424 -2.45 -10.61 -10.62
N ARG A 425 -3.56 -10.65 -9.87
CA ARG A 425 -3.54 -11.19 -8.51
C ARG A 425 -3.21 -12.69 -8.50
N ILE A 426 -3.76 -13.50 -9.40
CA ILE A 426 -3.37 -14.91 -9.56
C ILE A 426 -1.88 -15.02 -9.88
N SER A 427 -1.40 -14.24 -10.85
CA SER A 427 0.02 -14.26 -11.26
C SER A 427 0.96 -13.89 -10.11
N GLU A 428 0.61 -12.89 -9.32
CA GLU A 428 1.38 -12.45 -8.16
C GLU A 428 1.45 -13.52 -7.07
N ILE A 429 0.31 -14.10 -6.69
CA ILE A 429 0.27 -15.16 -5.68
C ILE A 429 1.02 -16.39 -6.19
N TYR A 430 0.86 -16.74 -7.48
CA TYR A 430 1.62 -17.81 -8.12
C TYR A 430 3.13 -17.59 -7.98
N VAL A 431 3.64 -16.40 -8.31
CA VAL A 431 5.07 -16.08 -8.16
C VAL A 431 5.52 -16.18 -6.70
N ALA A 432 4.71 -15.67 -5.76
CA ALA A 432 5.01 -15.75 -4.33
C ALA A 432 5.16 -17.20 -3.85
N VAL A 433 4.25 -18.10 -4.25
CA VAL A 433 4.28 -19.52 -3.83
C VAL A 433 5.21 -20.42 -4.68
N THR A 434 5.71 -19.94 -5.83
CA THR A 434 6.59 -20.72 -6.72
C THR A 434 8.06 -20.41 -6.59
N ARG A 435 8.46 -19.19 -6.23
CA ARG A 435 9.87 -18.87 -5.91
C ARG A 435 10.43 -19.68 -4.74
N ILE A 436 9.55 -20.35 -4.01
CA ILE A 436 9.85 -21.36 -3.00
C ILE A 436 10.36 -22.67 -3.62
N ALA A 437 9.99 -23.02 -4.86
CA ALA A 437 10.41 -24.28 -5.50
C ALA A 437 11.84 -24.24 -6.05
N GLU A 438 12.42 -23.05 -6.24
CA GLU A 438 13.77 -22.88 -6.79
C GLU A 438 14.84 -22.71 -5.70
N LEU A 439 14.45 -22.65 -4.43
CA LEU A 439 15.33 -22.48 -3.26
C LEU A 439 15.35 -23.71 -2.32
N VAL A 440 14.72 -24.83 -2.70
CA VAL A 440 14.72 -26.11 -1.95
C VAL A 440 15.49 -27.19 -2.70
#